data_AF-A0A1C4PBJ3-F1
#
_entry.id   AF-A0A1C4PBJ3-F1
#
_cell.length_a   1.000
_cell.length_b   1.000
_cell.length_c   1.000
_cell.angle_alpha   90.00
_cell.angle_beta   90.00
_cell.angle_gamma   90.00
#
_symmetry.space_group_name_H-M   'P 1'
#
loop_
_entity.id
_entity.type
_entity.pdbx_description
1 polymer ?
#
loop_
_entity_poly.entity_id
_entity_poly.type
_entity_poly.pdbx_seq_one_letter_code
_entity_poly.pdbx_strand_id
1 'polypeptide(L)'
;MSGDKIITTIVVSAYSGDKYYHHFSLTLPQGSRISRSDKESIGSLAIRGPLVDIDFAVVCDGFGAGVPFNFLQEYMNLDPFKASAMEVKVFVKVSVKRRFSVLLQGSTNYYGWVEPFMARLRKDFDFDAFLERINWDNISATLHSMRNFYPYPDIHTVEAKKAVRGTSDEEDR
;
A
#
# COMPACT_ATOMS: atom_id res chain seq x y z
N MET A 1 30.34 0.86 -12.89
CA MET A 1 28.95 0.60 -13.30
C MET A 1 28.04 1.61 -12.58
N SER A 2 27.17 2.35 -13.28
CA SER A 2 26.14 3.19 -12.64
C SER A 2 24.96 2.28 -12.38
N GLY A 3 24.71 1.94 -11.12
CA GLY A 3 23.54 1.16 -10.74
C GLY A 3 22.45 2.11 -10.28
N ASP A 4 21.73 2.70 -11.22
CA ASP A 4 20.52 3.44 -10.90
C ASP A 4 19.45 2.39 -10.57
N LYS A 5 19.14 2.19 -9.28
CA LYS A 5 18.05 1.30 -8.85
C LYS A 5 16.81 2.16 -8.69
N ILE A 6 15.86 2.00 -9.61
CA ILE A 6 14.54 2.61 -9.51
C ILE A 6 13.61 1.55 -8.91
N ILE A 7 13.00 1.89 -7.78
CA ILE A 7 11.96 1.07 -7.15
C ILE A 7 10.67 1.88 -7.24
N THR A 8 9.68 1.31 -7.92
CA THR A 8 8.32 1.82 -7.95
C THR A 8 7.51 1.03 -6.93
N THR A 9 6.86 1.74 -6.03
CA THR A 9 5.97 1.16 -5.02
C THR A 9 4.56 1.69 -5.25
N ILE A 10 3.58 0.80 -5.34
CA ILE A 10 2.17 1.14 -5.57
C ILE A 10 1.43 1.01 -4.25
N VAL A 11 0.96 2.15 -3.76
CA VAL A 11 0.14 2.27 -2.56
C VAL A 11 -1.32 2.34 -2.98
N VAL A 12 -2.15 1.54 -2.33
CA VAL A 12 -3.59 1.62 -2.47
C VAL A 12 -4.20 2.06 -1.15
N SER A 13 -4.97 3.15 -1.18
CA SER A 13 -5.67 3.66 0.00
C SER A 13 -7.18 3.59 -0.22
N ALA A 14 -7.90 3.02 0.77
CA ALA A 14 -9.35 3.05 0.84
C ALA A 14 -9.77 4.09 1.90
N TYR A 15 -10.63 5.03 1.53
CA TYR A 15 -10.94 6.19 2.36
C TYR A 15 -12.18 5.98 3.25
N SER A 16 -12.00 6.19 4.56
CA SER A 16 -13.08 6.44 5.53
C SER A 16 -12.54 7.32 6.67
N GLY A 17 -12.43 8.63 6.43
CA GLY A 17 -12.20 9.64 7.48
C GLY A 17 -10.81 9.68 8.16
N ASP A 18 -10.34 10.91 8.33
CA ASP A 18 -9.14 11.44 9.01
C ASP A 18 -7.74 11.13 8.44
N LYS A 19 -6.82 12.08 8.65
CA LYS A 19 -5.49 12.13 8.00
C LYS A 19 -4.50 11.16 8.65
N TYR A 20 -3.85 10.32 7.84
CA TYR A 20 -2.82 9.40 8.30
C TYR A 20 -1.43 10.02 8.20
N TYR A 21 -0.72 10.12 9.34
CA TYR A 21 0.68 10.50 9.39
C TYR A 21 1.47 9.47 10.20
N HIS A 22 2.53 8.93 9.60
CA HIS A 22 3.48 8.08 10.31
C HIS A 22 4.83 8.80 10.41
N HIS A 23 5.32 8.99 11.64
CA HIS A 23 6.64 9.56 11.88
C HIS A 23 7.70 8.48 11.66
N PHE A 24 8.82 8.82 11.04
CA PHE A 24 9.98 7.95 10.98
C PHE A 24 11.26 8.74 11.23
N SER A 25 12.27 8.04 11.74
CA SER A 25 13.60 8.58 11.93
C SER A 25 14.57 7.91 10.96
N LEU A 26 15.49 8.69 10.40
CA LEU A 26 16.50 8.21 9.48
C LEU A 26 17.87 8.75 9.87
N THR A 27 18.80 7.86 10.20
CA THR A 27 20.19 8.22 10.48
C THR A 27 20.96 8.33 9.18
N LEU A 28 21.55 9.51 8.93
CA LEU A 28 22.29 9.79 7.70
C LEU A 28 23.79 9.97 7.97
N PRO A 29 24.66 9.60 7.01
CA PRO A 29 26.09 9.88 7.10
C PRO A 29 26.36 11.40 7.21
N GLN A 30 27.45 11.76 7.88
CA GLN A 30 27.88 13.14 8.00
C GLN A 30 28.11 13.78 6.62
N GLY A 31 27.68 15.02 6.45
CA GLY A 31 27.76 15.74 5.17
C GLY A 31 26.59 15.45 4.22
N SER A 32 25.62 14.62 4.62
CA SER A 32 24.38 14.46 3.87
C SER A 32 23.51 15.73 3.94
N ARG A 33 22.80 16.02 2.85
CA ARG A 33 21.86 17.14 2.75
C ARG A 33 20.49 16.62 2.37
N ILE A 34 19.46 17.17 3.01
CA ILE A 34 18.06 16.88 2.70
C ILE A 34 17.46 18.14 2.07
N SER A 35 16.76 17.97 0.96
CA SER A 35 16.04 19.06 0.30
C SER A 35 14.69 18.56 -0.19
N ARG A 36 13.67 19.44 -0.13
CA ARG A 36 12.42 19.24 -0.85
C ARG A 36 12.52 19.93 -2.20
N SER A 37 12.00 19.28 -3.23
CA SER A 37 11.97 19.85 -4.57
C SER A 37 10.54 19.85 -5.07
N ASP A 38 9.89 21.02 -5.06
CA ASP A 38 8.54 21.17 -5.61
C ASP A 38 8.54 21.22 -7.15
N LYS A 39 9.70 21.03 -7.80
CA LYS A 39 9.85 21.10 -9.26
C LYS A 39 9.38 19.84 -9.98
N GLU A 40 9.42 18.68 -9.33
CA GLU A 40 9.14 17.39 -9.97
C GLU A 40 7.79 16.80 -9.55
N SER A 41 7.44 16.86 -8.26
CA SER A 41 6.08 16.60 -7.78
C SER A 41 5.87 17.17 -6.37
N ILE A 42 4.61 17.44 -6.01
CA ILE A 42 4.23 17.75 -4.62
C ILE A 42 4.59 16.53 -3.77
N GLY A 43 5.43 16.73 -2.75
CA GLY A 43 5.87 15.67 -1.85
C GLY A 43 7.19 14.99 -2.23
N SER A 44 7.93 15.53 -3.20
CA SER A 44 9.27 15.03 -3.55
C SER A 44 10.33 15.40 -2.50
N LEU A 45 11.16 14.42 -2.13
CA LEU A 45 12.25 14.54 -1.15
C LEU A 45 13.56 14.03 -1.76
N ALA A 46 14.63 14.81 -1.69
CA ALA A 46 15.95 14.41 -2.13
C ALA A 46 16.93 14.36 -0.95
N ILE A 47 17.65 13.25 -0.83
CA ILE A 47 18.75 13.05 0.12
C ILE A 47 20.03 12.95 -0.70
N ARG A 48 20.92 13.92 -0.53
CA ARG A 48 22.23 13.95 -1.19
C ARG A 48 23.30 13.58 -0.18
N GLY A 49 23.84 12.38 -0.28
CA GLY A 49 24.89 11.88 0.60
C GLY A 49 26.28 11.97 -0.04
N PRO A 50 27.34 11.74 0.74
CA PRO A 50 28.70 11.62 0.22
C PRO A 50 28.87 10.55 -0.88
N LEU A 51 28.27 9.37 -0.70
CA LEU A 51 28.38 8.24 -1.64
C LEU A 51 27.08 7.95 -2.40
N VAL A 52 25.94 8.08 -1.73
CA VAL A 52 24.63 7.71 -2.26
C VAL A 52 23.73 8.94 -2.28
N ASP A 53 23.04 9.10 -3.41
CA ASP A 53 21.96 10.04 -3.60
C ASP A 53 20.64 9.27 -3.69
N ILE A 54 19.60 9.76 -3.02
CA ILE A 54 18.28 9.15 -3.00
C ILE A 54 17.25 10.21 -3.34
N ASP A 55 16.40 9.91 -4.31
CA ASP A 55 15.26 10.74 -4.69
C ASP A 55 13.97 9.97 -4.42
N PHE A 56 13.07 10.62 -3.68
CA PHE A 56 11.70 10.18 -3.44
C PHE A 56 10.78 11.09 -4.23
N ALA A 57 9.86 10.50 -5.00
CA ALA A 57 8.76 11.22 -5.60
C ALA A 57 7.47 10.47 -5.29
N VAL A 58 6.47 11.21 -4.83
CA VAL A 58 5.10 10.70 -4.68
C VAL A 58 4.27 11.28 -5.80
N VAL A 59 3.53 10.41 -6.47
CA VAL A 59 2.66 10.75 -7.59
C VAL A 59 1.28 10.19 -7.30
N CYS A 60 0.31 11.10 -7.23
CA CYS A 60 -1.10 10.78 -7.03
C CYS A 60 -1.84 11.19 -8.30
N ASP A 61 -1.88 10.31 -9.29
CA ASP A 61 -2.49 10.62 -10.60
C ASP A 61 -4.04 10.63 -10.56
N GLY A 62 -4.63 10.34 -9.41
CA GLY A 62 -6.10 10.34 -9.22
C GLY A 62 -6.82 9.15 -9.86
N PHE A 63 -6.08 8.18 -10.41
CA PHE A 63 -6.67 6.96 -10.93
C PHE A 63 -7.14 6.03 -9.81
N GLY A 64 -8.25 5.33 -10.07
CA GLY A 64 -8.76 4.30 -9.19
C GLY A 64 -7.80 3.11 -9.14
N ALA A 65 -7.48 2.63 -7.95
CA ALA A 65 -6.68 1.42 -7.79
C ALA A 65 -7.52 0.16 -7.98
N GLY A 66 -6.97 -0.84 -8.67
CA GLY A 66 -7.59 -2.15 -8.83
C GLY A 66 -7.48 -2.98 -7.55
N VAL A 67 -8.42 -2.79 -6.62
CA VAL A 67 -8.50 -3.60 -5.40
C VAL A 67 -9.43 -4.79 -5.63
N PRO A 68 -9.06 -6.02 -5.22
CA PRO A 68 -9.98 -7.16 -5.31
C PRO A 68 -11.29 -6.90 -4.57
N PHE A 69 -12.42 -7.18 -5.22
CA PHE A 69 -13.75 -6.90 -4.68
C PHE A 69 -13.98 -7.53 -3.29
N ASN A 70 -13.58 -8.79 -3.15
CA ASN A 70 -13.67 -9.54 -1.90
C ASN A 70 -12.67 -9.06 -0.84
N PHE A 71 -11.57 -8.41 -1.23
CA PHE A 71 -10.67 -7.80 -0.27
C PHE A 71 -11.34 -6.61 0.42
N LEU A 72 -12.01 -5.75 -0.35
CA LEU A 72 -12.80 -4.66 0.21
C LEU A 72 -13.91 -5.17 1.14
N GLN A 73 -14.64 -6.19 0.70
CA GLN A 73 -15.77 -6.73 1.46
C GLN A 73 -15.33 -7.50 2.72
N GLU A 74 -14.45 -8.48 2.57
CA GLU A 74 -14.19 -9.49 3.61
C GLU A 74 -13.03 -9.10 4.52
N TYR A 75 -12.00 -8.43 3.98
CA TYR A 75 -10.83 -8.03 4.77
C TYR A 75 -11.00 -6.63 5.36
N MET A 76 -11.46 -5.67 4.55
CA MET A 76 -11.63 -4.27 4.98
C MET A 76 -13.01 -3.99 5.58
N ASN A 77 -13.98 -4.91 5.44
CA ASN A 77 -15.36 -4.73 5.87
C ASN A 77 -16.01 -3.45 5.29
N LEU A 78 -15.70 -3.15 4.03
CA LEU A 78 -16.22 -2.01 3.28
C LEU A 78 -17.17 -2.49 2.19
N ASP A 79 -18.20 -1.69 1.90
CA ASP A 79 -19.08 -1.91 0.75
C ASP A 79 -18.30 -1.64 -0.56
N PRO A 80 -18.02 -2.67 -1.39
CA PRO A 80 -17.18 -2.51 -2.57
C PRO A 80 -17.78 -1.57 -3.63
N PHE A 81 -19.10 -1.34 -3.59
CA PHE A 81 -19.77 -0.41 -4.51
C PHE A 81 -19.69 1.05 -4.06
N LYS A 82 -19.36 1.28 -2.79
CA LYS A 82 -19.21 2.63 -2.21
C LYS A 82 -17.75 2.98 -1.93
N ALA A 83 -16.90 1.99 -1.77
CA ALA A 83 -15.48 2.19 -1.55
C ALA A 83 -14.83 2.74 -2.82
N SER A 84 -14.05 3.81 -2.65
CA SER A 84 -13.16 4.33 -3.68
C SER A 84 -11.73 4.08 -3.24
N ALA A 85 -10.98 3.39 -4.09
CA ALA A 85 -9.57 3.11 -3.87
C ALA A 85 -8.75 4.05 -4.76
N MET A 86 -7.76 4.74 -4.18
CA MET A 86 -6.86 5.60 -4.95
C MET A 86 -5.49 4.95 -5.07
N GLU A 87 -4.93 5.00 -6.28
CA GLU A 87 -3.55 4.60 -6.53
C GLU A 87 -2.61 5.78 -6.21
N VAL A 88 -1.61 5.50 -5.37
CA VAL A 88 -0.53 6.43 -5.05
C VAL A 88 0.78 5.74 -5.37
N LYS A 89 1.56 6.31 -6.29
CA LYS A 89 2.85 5.76 -6.70
C LYS A 89 3.96 6.45 -5.93
N VAL A 90 4.80 5.66 -5.29
CA VAL A 90 6.02 6.12 -4.62
C VAL A 90 7.21 5.64 -5.44
N PHE A 91 7.92 6.57 -6.05
CA PHE A 91 9.16 6.32 -6.76
C PHE A 91 10.32 6.58 -5.83
N VAL A 92 11.24 5.62 -5.77
CA VAL A 92 12.50 5.79 -5.08
C VAL A 92 13.63 5.47 -6.03
N LYS A 93 14.44 6.48 -6.32
CA LYS A 93 15.66 6.33 -7.12
C LYS A 93 16.86 6.39 -6.20
N VAL A 94 17.67 5.35 -6.22
CA VAL A 94 18.96 5.32 -5.52
C VAL A 94 20.08 5.37 -6.55
N SER A 95 20.96 6.36 -6.41
CA SER A 95 22.10 6.59 -7.30
C SER A 95 23.40 6.55 -6.53
N VAL A 96 24.38 5.82 -7.05
CA VAL A 96 25.68 5.64 -6.41
C VAL A 96 26.74 6.45 -7.15
N LYS A 97 27.43 7.37 -6.45
CA LYS A 97 28.40 8.27 -7.08
C LYS A 97 29.64 7.50 -7.54
N ARG A 98 29.98 7.60 -8.83
CA ARG A 98 31.14 6.93 -9.47
C ARG A 98 32.51 7.31 -8.88
N ARG A 99 32.63 8.36 -8.07
CA ARG A 99 33.89 8.71 -7.37
C ARG A 99 34.16 7.77 -6.19
N PHE A 100 34.08 6.47 -6.46
CA PHE A 100 34.52 5.34 -5.62
C PHE A 100 36.06 5.35 -5.54
N SER A 101 36.66 6.48 -5.17
CA SER A 101 38.08 6.51 -4.88
C SER A 101 38.33 5.71 -3.61
N VAL A 102 39.45 5.00 -3.63
CA VAL A 102 40.01 4.11 -2.59
C VAL A 102 39.96 4.71 -1.17
N LEU A 103 39.80 6.03 -1.02
CA LEU A 103 39.62 6.73 0.26
C LEU A 103 38.33 6.42 1.02
N LEU A 104 37.29 5.88 0.37
CA LEU A 104 35.97 5.65 1.00
C LEU A 104 35.68 4.19 1.37
N GLN A 105 36.67 3.28 1.30
CA GLN A 105 36.53 1.87 1.70
C GLN A 105 36.03 1.67 3.14
N GLY A 106 36.29 2.61 4.05
CA GLY A 106 35.75 2.58 5.42
C GLY A 106 34.32 3.13 5.56
N SER A 107 33.78 3.77 4.53
CA SER A 107 32.50 4.50 4.59
C SER A 107 31.29 3.72 4.07
N THR A 108 31.52 2.61 3.36
CA THR A 108 30.47 1.72 2.83
C THR A 108 29.59 1.14 3.93
N ASN A 109 30.14 0.90 5.12
CA ASN A 109 29.39 0.43 6.29
C ASN A 109 28.27 1.41 6.71
N TYR A 110 28.42 2.72 6.47
CA TYR A 110 27.40 3.72 6.80
C TYR A 110 26.21 3.71 5.84
N TYR A 111 26.25 2.93 4.77
CA TYR A 111 25.14 2.81 3.81
C TYR A 111 24.39 1.48 3.92
N GLY A 112 24.71 0.66 4.93
CA GLY A 112 23.98 -0.57 5.23
C GLY A 112 22.50 -0.35 5.57
N TRP A 113 22.08 0.89 5.85
CA TRP A 113 20.67 1.24 6.10
C TRP A 113 19.82 1.33 4.83
N VAL A 114 20.43 1.51 3.65
CA VAL A 114 19.70 1.77 2.40
C VAL A 114 18.81 0.59 2.04
N GLU A 115 19.34 -0.63 2.00
CA GLU A 115 18.55 -1.81 1.64
C GLU A 115 17.44 -2.12 2.69
N PRO A 116 17.70 -2.11 4.01
CA PRO A 116 16.65 -2.21 5.02
C PRO A 116 15.58 -1.13 4.90
N PHE A 117 15.97 0.10 4.56
CA PHE A 117 15.03 1.18 4.36
C PHE A 117 14.17 0.95 3.10
N MET A 118 14.75 0.50 1.99
CA MET A 118 14.00 0.10 0.80
C MET A 118 13.04 -1.06 1.08
N ALA A 119 13.49 -2.05 1.85
CA ALA A 119 12.66 -3.18 2.26
C ALA A 119 11.48 -2.75 3.14
N ARG A 120 11.70 -1.80 4.06
CA ARG A 120 10.61 -1.20 4.86
C ARG A 120 9.62 -0.44 3.98
N LEU A 121 10.09 0.39 3.06
CA LEU A 121 9.20 1.10 2.16
C LEU A 121 8.34 0.14 1.34
N ARG A 122 8.94 -0.90 0.76
CA ARG A 122 8.16 -1.92 0.06
C ARG A 122 7.16 -2.61 1.00
N LYS A 123 7.60 -3.02 2.19
CA LYS A 123 6.74 -3.68 3.17
C LYS A 123 5.51 -2.84 3.55
N ASP A 124 5.69 -1.53 3.68
CA ASP A 124 4.69 -0.64 4.25
C ASP A 124 3.79 0.00 3.17
N PHE A 125 4.28 0.12 1.93
CA PHE A 125 3.61 0.87 0.86
C PHE A 125 3.26 0.03 -0.37
N ASP A 126 3.82 -1.16 -0.58
CA ASP A 126 3.51 -2.01 -1.74
C ASP A 126 2.26 -2.86 -1.46
N PHE A 127 1.15 -2.54 -2.11
CA PHE A 127 -0.11 -3.26 -1.91
C PHE A 127 -0.02 -4.73 -2.32
N ASP A 128 0.68 -5.05 -3.41
CA ASP A 128 0.86 -6.43 -3.86
C ASP A 128 1.70 -7.21 -2.84
N ALA A 129 2.80 -6.62 -2.36
CA ALA A 129 3.61 -7.23 -1.31
C ALA A 129 2.83 -7.39 0.02
N PHE A 130 1.86 -6.51 0.28
CA PHE A 130 0.95 -6.65 1.41
C PHE A 130 0.01 -7.86 1.23
N LEU A 131 -0.61 -8.03 0.06
CA LEU A 131 -1.47 -9.16 -0.26
C LEU A 131 -0.73 -10.49 -0.17
N GLU A 132 0.50 -10.55 -0.72
CA GLU A 132 1.38 -11.71 -0.61
C GLU A 132 1.70 -12.04 0.86
N ARG A 133 2.02 -11.03 1.68
CA ARG A 133 2.38 -11.21 3.09
C ARG A 133 1.25 -11.81 3.92
N ILE A 134 0.01 -11.40 3.69
CA ILE A 134 -1.15 -11.96 4.39
C ILE A 134 -1.63 -13.27 3.74
N ASN A 135 -0.96 -13.74 2.69
CA ASN A 135 -1.33 -14.92 1.93
C ASN A 135 -2.76 -14.82 1.36
N TRP A 136 -3.10 -13.64 0.82
CA TRP A 136 -4.46 -13.29 0.42
C TRP A 136 -5.05 -14.26 -0.59
N ASP A 137 -4.26 -14.75 -1.54
CA ASP A 137 -4.76 -15.69 -2.57
C ASP A 137 -5.34 -16.96 -1.97
N ASN A 138 -4.69 -17.51 -0.94
CA ASN A 138 -5.17 -18.70 -0.24
C ASN A 138 -6.40 -18.40 0.63
N ILE A 139 -6.42 -17.24 1.29
CA ILE A 139 -7.59 -16.80 2.07
C ILE A 139 -8.79 -16.60 1.14
N SER A 140 -8.59 -15.89 0.03
CA SER A 140 -9.57 -15.62 -1.03
C SER A 140 -10.14 -16.91 -1.60
N ALA A 141 -9.27 -17.88 -1.94
CA ALA A 141 -9.70 -19.20 -2.43
C ALA A 141 -10.54 -19.96 -1.38
N THR A 142 -10.13 -19.90 -0.11
CA THR A 142 -10.87 -20.52 1.00
C THR A 142 -12.25 -19.88 1.16
N LEU A 143 -12.33 -18.56 1.24
CA LEU A 143 -13.59 -17.82 1.31
C LEU A 143 -14.51 -18.12 0.13
N HIS A 144 -13.96 -18.17 -1.08
CA HIS A 144 -14.70 -18.51 -2.28
C HIS A 144 -15.27 -19.94 -2.21
N SER A 145 -14.47 -20.91 -1.75
CA SER A 145 -14.93 -22.28 -1.57
C SER A 145 -16.06 -22.37 -0.53
N MET A 146 -15.92 -21.71 0.62
CA MET A 146 -16.90 -21.73 1.70
C MET A 146 -18.25 -21.12 1.28
N ARG A 147 -18.22 -20.05 0.48
CA ARG A 147 -19.42 -19.40 -0.05
C ARG A 147 -20.24 -20.31 -0.97
N ASN A 148 -19.58 -21.24 -1.67
CA ASN A 148 -20.27 -22.24 -2.48
C ASN A 148 -20.91 -23.35 -1.64
N PHE A 149 -20.41 -23.62 -0.43
CA PHE A 149 -20.97 -24.62 0.48
C PHE A 149 -22.05 -24.07 1.42
N TYR A 150 -21.97 -22.78 1.77
CA TYR A 150 -22.95 -22.09 2.62
C TYR A 150 -23.35 -20.77 1.96
N PRO A 151 -24.33 -20.79 1.02
CA PRO A 151 -24.84 -19.55 0.46
C PRO A 151 -25.44 -18.71 1.59
N TYR A 152 -24.89 -17.50 1.80
CA TYR A 152 -25.49 -16.52 2.71
C TYR A 152 -26.94 -16.32 2.28
N PRO A 153 -27.94 -16.37 3.18
CA PRO A 153 -29.28 -15.98 2.82
C PRO A 153 -29.21 -14.54 2.34
N ASP A 154 -29.58 -14.33 1.08
CA ASP A 154 -29.64 -13.01 0.49
C ASP A 154 -30.53 -12.15 1.40
N ILE A 155 -30.02 -10.98 1.79
CA ILE A 155 -30.66 -10.07 2.74
C ILE A 155 -32.06 -9.67 2.24
N HIS A 156 -32.28 -9.72 0.92
CA HIS A 156 -33.59 -9.53 0.30
C HIS A 156 -34.55 -10.72 0.47
N THR A 157 -34.07 -11.94 0.71
CA THR A 157 -34.92 -13.11 0.98
C THR A 157 -35.37 -13.22 2.44
N VAL A 158 -34.62 -12.61 3.37
CA VAL A 158 -34.95 -12.64 4.81
C VAL A 158 -36.18 -11.77 5.09
N GLU A 159 -36.30 -10.61 4.42
CA GLU A 159 -37.50 -9.77 4.53
C GLU A 159 -38.73 -10.40 3.86
N ALA A 160 -38.57 -11.03 2.70
CA ALA A 160 -39.65 -11.72 2.01
C ALA A 160 -40.23 -12.89 2.84
N LYS A 161 -39.38 -13.66 3.53
CA LYS A 161 -39.86 -14.75 4.40
C LYS A 161 -40.53 -14.25 5.69
N LYS A 162 -40.17 -13.07 6.17
CA LYS A 162 -40.82 -12.45 7.35
C LYS A 162 -42.20 -11.88 6.99
N ALA A 163 -42.36 -11.34 5.79
CA ALA A 163 -43.65 -10.85 5.27
C ALA A 163 -44.65 -12.00 5.03
N VAL A 164 -44.21 -13.14 4.47
CA VAL A 164 -45.10 -14.30 4.22
C VAL A 164 -45.55 -14.99 5.52
N ARG A 165 -44.76 -14.89 6.59
CA ARG A 165 -45.10 -15.47 7.91
C ARG A 165 -46.01 -14.57 8.76
N GLY A 166 -46.22 -13.31 8.36
CA GLY A 166 -47.09 -12.35 9.04
C GLY A 166 -48.53 -12.35 8.56
N THR A 167 -48.87 -13.09 7.49
CA THR A 167 -50.20 -13.10 6.86
C THR A 167 -50.98 -14.40 7.07
N SER A 168 -50.57 -15.28 7.99
CA SER A 168 -51.22 -16.58 8.23
C SER A 168 -51.93 -16.73 9.58
N ASP A 169 -51.96 -15.71 10.43
CA ASP A 169 -52.55 -15.79 11.79
C ASP A 169 -53.78 -14.88 12.00
N GLU A 170 -54.43 -14.40 10.93
CA GLU A 170 -55.58 -13.46 11.04
C GLU A 170 -56.82 -13.87 10.21
N GLU A 171 -57.05 -15.17 10.04
CA GLU A 171 -58.28 -15.74 9.49
C GLU A 171 -58.76 -16.92 10.37
N ASP A 172 -59.06 -16.66 11.64
CA ASP A 172 -59.99 -17.46 12.45
C ASP A 172 -60.23 -16.76 13.78
N ARG A 173 -61.21 -15.84 13.81
CA ARG A 173 -61.96 -15.43 15.02
C ARG A 173 -63.19 -14.59 14.69
#